data_AF-A0A9E5RL19-F1
#
_entry.id   AF-A0A9E5RL19-F1
#
_cell.length_a   1.000
_cell.length_b   1.000
_cell.length_c   1.000
_cell.angle_alpha   90.00
_cell.angle_beta   90.00
_cell.angle_gamma   90.00
#
_symmetry.space_group_name_H-M   'P 1'
#
loop_
_entity.id
_entity.type
_entity.pdbx_description
1 polymer ?
#
loop_
_entity_poly.entity_id
_entity_poly.type
_entity_poly.pdbx_seq_one_letter_code
_entity_poly.pdbx_strand_id
1 'polypeptide(L)'
;MPLHRQRAQKYLQKFDFESLFIEELGWDTVDRVTLPFEVDGEPFKVVSIAQKRGFTAFKCITPEIPARPLRVKLDRQLTDYSKSHLLVFGDEGKTQQTWMWVRQELGKPLAPRFEQYQVGQSAERLLQKLEALAIAFAEEEKLTLVEVAQRVKKAFDVEKVTKKFFARFEKEHGQFLKFIQGIQSEFDRTWYASLMLNRLMFVYFIQKKNFLDGDGNYLRNRLKRCQAEWGTDTFHSFYRQFLLKLFHEGLGKPDRNSELDKLLGKIPYLNGGLFEVHQLEEKYDSTLQIPDAAFEQVFNFFDEYDWHLDDRPLRNQNEINPDVLGYIFEKYINQKQMGAYYTKEDITEYISRNTILPFLFDRAEKGCKVAFKPEGAVWALLRENPDHYIYPAVRHGVDLELPTEIAAGINDVSQRGGWNKSATDGFALPTETWREHVARRKRCLDLRQKLAAGEVTQINDLITYNLDIRQFAQDVITSCESSDLLKALYQAIEQVSVLDPTCGSGAFLFAALNILEPLYTACLERMQGFVDEDDLRLSQEPDAKPRYEYFHKVLAEMAKHPNPRYFVLKSIMLNNFYGVDIM
;
A
#
# COMPACT_ATOMS: atom_id res chain seq x y z
N MET A 1 18.02 32.38 -9.84
CA MET A 1 18.53 31.87 -11.13
C MET A 1 17.96 30.47 -11.33
N PRO A 2 17.75 30.00 -12.57
CA PRO A 2 17.42 28.59 -12.80
C PRO A 2 18.58 27.71 -12.32
N LEU A 3 18.25 26.53 -11.79
CA LEU A 3 19.22 25.55 -11.29
C LEU A 3 20.19 25.14 -12.41
N HIS A 4 21.50 25.20 -12.14
CA HIS A 4 22.51 24.81 -13.11
C HIS A 4 22.70 23.29 -13.09
N ARG A 5 21.86 22.57 -13.86
CA ARG A 5 21.73 21.10 -13.84
C ARG A 5 23.06 20.32 -13.83
N GLN A 6 24.04 20.71 -14.64
CA GLN A 6 25.34 20.03 -14.67
C GLN A 6 26.13 20.17 -13.35
N ARG A 7 25.97 21.29 -12.63
CA ARG A 7 26.66 21.53 -11.36
C ARG A 7 25.93 20.84 -10.21
N ALA A 8 24.60 20.95 -10.18
CA ALA A 8 23.75 20.17 -9.28
C ALA A 8 24.00 18.66 -9.40
N GLN A 9 24.15 18.12 -10.62
CA GLN A 9 24.48 16.72 -10.84
C GLN A 9 25.85 16.34 -10.25
N LYS A 10 26.86 17.22 -10.37
CA LYS A 10 28.18 17.00 -9.74
C LYS A 10 28.08 16.97 -8.22
N TYR A 11 27.27 17.85 -7.62
CA TYR A 11 27.04 17.85 -6.18
C TYR A 11 26.33 16.58 -5.70
N LEU A 12 25.32 16.13 -6.44
CA LEU A 12 24.66 14.84 -6.19
C LEU A 12 25.68 13.69 -6.25
N GLN A 13 26.49 13.59 -7.29
CA GLN A 13 27.51 12.54 -7.42
C GLN A 13 28.55 12.55 -6.28
N LYS A 14 28.88 13.73 -5.74
CA LYS A 14 29.85 13.88 -4.65
C LYS A 14 29.27 13.76 -3.24
N PHE A 15 27.94 13.66 -3.13
CA PHE A 15 27.18 13.74 -1.88
C PHE A 15 27.40 15.10 -1.16
N ASP A 16 27.64 16.14 -1.96
CA ASP A 16 27.81 17.50 -1.48
C ASP A 16 26.46 18.21 -1.44
N PHE A 17 25.61 17.75 -0.53
CA PHE A 17 24.25 18.27 -0.38
C PHE A 17 24.23 19.73 0.09
N GLU A 18 25.25 20.18 0.82
CA GLU A 18 25.32 21.55 1.35
C GLU A 18 25.48 22.55 0.21
N SER A 19 26.48 22.35 -0.65
CA SER A 19 26.66 23.16 -1.85
C SER A 19 25.46 23.06 -2.80
N LEU A 20 24.84 21.89 -2.93
CA LEU A 20 23.62 21.71 -3.73
C LEU A 20 22.49 22.62 -3.22
N PHE A 21 22.22 22.61 -1.91
CA PHE A 21 21.14 23.41 -1.34
C PHE A 21 21.43 24.91 -1.37
N ILE A 22 22.64 25.31 -1.02
CA ILE A 22 23.00 26.72 -0.90
C ILE A 22 23.22 27.35 -2.28
N GLU A 23 24.08 26.74 -3.11
CA GLU A 23 24.53 27.36 -4.36
C GLU A 23 23.54 27.16 -5.51
N GLU A 24 22.83 26.04 -5.56
CA GLU A 24 21.94 25.71 -6.69
C GLU A 24 20.45 25.92 -6.38
N LEU A 25 20.04 25.71 -5.12
CA LEU A 25 18.64 25.87 -4.72
C LEU A 25 18.34 27.22 -4.06
N GLY A 26 19.36 28.00 -3.70
CA GLY A 26 19.19 29.29 -3.05
C GLY A 26 18.63 29.15 -1.62
N TRP A 27 18.99 28.07 -0.94
CA TRP A 27 18.69 27.90 0.48
C TRP A 27 19.73 28.58 1.36
N ASP A 28 19.38 28.80 2.61
CA ASP A 28 20.21 29.52 3.56
C ASP A 28 21.10 28.53 4.32
N THR A 29 22.26 29.01 4.75
CA THR A 29 23.11 28.28 5.71
C THR A 29 22.35 28.04 7.01
N VAL A 30 22.61 26.91 7.65
CA VAL A 30 22.08 26.56 8.97
C VAL A 30 23.24 26.22 9.89
N ASP A 31 23.09 26.48 11.20
CA ASP A 31 24.05 25.99 12.17
C ASP A 31 24.13 24.46 12.07
N ARG A 32 25.36 23.96 11.94
CA ARG A 32 25.61 22.55 11.75
C ARG A 32 25.38 21.81 13.08
N VAL A 33 24.21 21.18 13.18
CA VAL A 33 23.81 20.36 14.33
C VAL A 33 23.88 18.90 13.91
N THR A 34 24.54 18.08 14.72
CA THR A 34 24.52 16.61 14.58
C THR A 34 23.65 16.04 15.67
N LEU A 35 22.51 15.47 15.27
CA LEU A 35 21.54 14.82 16.14
C LEU A 35 21.86 13.32 16.20
N PRO A 36 22.24 12.79 17.37
CA PRO A 36 22.35 11.35 17.56
C PRO A 36 20.95 10.77 17.76
N PHE A 37 20.63 9.72 17.01
CA PHE A 37 19.40 8.95 17.14
C PHE A 37 19.75 7.49 17.35
N GLU A 38 18.86 6.76 18.02
CA GLU A 38 18.95 5.31 18.18
C GLU A 38 17.61 4.72 17.79
N VAL A 39 17.64 3.78 16.85
CA VAL A 39 16.44 3.10 16.35
C VAL A 39 16.72 1.62 16.29
N ASP A 40 15.90 0.82 16.98
CA ASP A 40 16.04 -0.63 17.06
C ASP A 40 17.44 -1.10 17.53
N GLY A 41 18.09 -0.31 18.40
CA GLY A 41 19.44 -0.58 18.92
C GLY A 41 20.60 -0.16 18.00
N GLU A 42 20.30 0.42 16.83
CA GLU A 42 21.30 0.93 15.90
C GLU A 42 21.47 2.45 16.03
N PRO A 43 22.71 2.97 16.14
CA PRO A 43 22.97 4.40 16.25
C PRO A 43 23.01 5.07 14.87
N PHE A 44 22.33 6.20 14.76
CA PHE A 44 22.28 7.04 13.55
C PHE A 44 22.71 8.47 13.87
N LYS A 45 23.39 9.10 12.91
CA LYS A 45 23.77 10.52 12.99
C LYS A 45 23.06 11.29 11.89
N VAL A 46 22.18 12.21 12.28
CA VAL A 46 21.45 13.08 11.36
C VAL A 46 22.03 14.49 11.48
N VAL A 47 22.43 15.09 10.35
CA VAL A 47 23.16 16.36 10.32
C VAL A 47 22.37 17.39 9.52
N SER A 48 22.16 18.59 10.08
CA SER A 48 21.55 19.70 9.34
C SER A 48 22.47 20.14 8.19
N ILE A 49 21.87 20.45 7.03
CA ILE A 49 22.58 20.80 5.80
C ILE A 49 22.34 22.28 5.46
N ALA A 50 21.07 22.64 5.34
CA ALA A 50 20.62 23.97 4.95
C ALA A 50 19.18 24.17 5.46
N GLN A 51 18.73 25.42 5.50
CA GLN A 51 17.34 25.72 5.84
C GLN A 51 16.76 26.76 4.89
N LYS A 52 15.43 26.79 4.80
CA LYS A 52 14.72 27.91 4.19
C LYS A 52 13.47 28.26 4.98
N ARG A 53 13.45 29.46 5.55
CA ARG A 53 12.31 29.98 6.34
C ARG A 53 11.83 28.98 7.41
N GLY A 54 12.75 28.24 8.01
CA GLY A 54 12.45 27.22 9.04
C GLY A 54 12.17 25.81 8.50
N PHE A 55 12.14 25.60 7.18
CA PHE A 55 12.14 24.26 6.58
C PHE A 55 13.58 23.77 6.48
N THR A 56 13.93 22.64 7.13
CA THR A 56 15.33 22.22 7.24
C THR A 56 15.63 20.97 6.43
N ALA A 57 16.73 20.97 5.67
CA ALA A 57 17.26 19.80 5.00
C ALA A 57 18.30 19.11 5.90
N PHE A 58 18.17 17.80 6.07
CA PHE A 58 19.06 16.97 6.88
C PHE A 58 19.66 15.84 6.05
N LYS A 59 20.86 15.37 6.43
CA LYS A 59 21.47 14.15 5.89
C LYS A 59 21.73 13.12 6.97
N CYS A 60 21.66 11.85 6.60
CA CYS A 60 22.10 10.72 7.40
C CYS A 60 22.97 9.81 6.52
N ILE A 61 24.25 9.67 6.87
CA ILE A 61 25.19 8.80 6.15
C ILE A 61 25.48 7.58 7.01
N THR A 62 25.33 6.41 6.42
CA THR A 62 25.44 5.09 7.08
C THR A 62 26.23 4.12 6.20
N PRO A 63 26.77 3.01 6.72
CA PRO A 63 27.50 2.03 5.89
C PRO A 63 26.66 1.52 4.71
N GLU A 64 25.39 1.22 4.97
CA GLU A 64 24.36 0.93 3.97
C GLU A 64 23.10 1.76 4.23
N ILE A 65 22.32 2.09 3.20
CA ILE A 65 21.07 2.85 3.38
C ILE A 65 20.08 2.02 4.20
N PRO A 66 19.53 2.55 5.30
CA PRO A 66 18.64 1.78 6.17
C PRO A 66 17.36 1.33 5.47
N ALA A 67 16.81 0.20 5.91
CA ALA A 67 15.53 -0.31 5.40
C ALA A 67 14.39 0.72 5.57
N ARG A 68 13.33 0.58 4.76
CA ARG A 68 12.19 1.53 4.80
C ARG A 68 11.61 1.74 6.20
N PRO A 69 11.40 0.71 7.04
CA PRO A 69 10.86 0.91 8.40
C PRO A 69 11.76 1.77 9.28
N LEU A 70 13.09 1.55 9.24
CA LEU A 70 14.07 2.33 10.00
C LEU A 70 14.09 3.80 9.57
N ARG A 71 14.06 4.07 8.26
CA ARG A 71 13.99 5.45 7.74
C ARG A 71 12.75 6.19 8.23
N VAL A 72 11.59 5.52 8.29
CA VAL A 72 10.34 6.10 8.81
C VAL A 72 10.41 6.34 10.32
N LYS A 73 11.03 5.43 11.08
CA LYS A 73 11.26 5.63 12.52
C LYS A 73 12.21 6.80 12.79
N LEU A 74 13.28 6.93 12.01
CA LEU A 74 14.22 8.06 12.09
C LEU A 74 13.56 9.39 11.79
N ASP A 75 12.73 9.46 10.74
CA ASP A 75 11.97 10.66 10.40
C ASP A 75 10.98 11.06 11.51
N ARG A 76 10.33 10.08 12.15
CA ARG A 76 9.46 10.34 13.31
C ARG A 76 10.24 10.98 14.46
N GLN A 77 11.40 10.44 14.82
CA GLN A 77 12.25 11.05 15.86
C GLN A 77 12.77 12.44 15.44
N LEU A 78 13.09 12.64 14.16
CA LEU A 78 13.54 13.93 13.65
C LEU A 78 12.42 15.00 13.66
N THR A 79 11.16 14.57 13.55
CA THR A 79 9.99 15.47 13.58
C THR A 79 9.87 16.22 14.90
N ASP A 80 10.35 15.63 16.00
CA ASP A 80 10.39 16.27 17.33
C ASP A 80 11.35 17.47 17.35
N TYR A 81 12.39 17.46 16.50
CA TYR A 81 13.38 18.53 16.37
C TYR A 81 13.03 19.54 15.29
N SER A 82 12.44 19.07 14.18
CA SER A 82 12.06 19.90 13.06
C SER A 82 10.72 19.42 12.50
N LYS A 83 9.64 20.18 12.70
CA LYS A 83 8.30 19.81 12.20
C LYS A 83 8.19 19.87 10.67
N SER A 84 9.12 20.52 9.98
CA SER A 84 9.12 20.69 8.52
C SER A 84 10.51 20.47 7.97
N HIS A 85 10.75 19.28 7.43
CA HIS A 85 12.06 18.88 6.96
C HIS A 85 12.04 17.97 5.74
N LEU A 86 13.22 17.84 5.15
CA LEU A 86 13.55 16.86 4.12
C LEU A 86 14.79 16.10 4.60
N LEU A 87 14.73 14.77 4.58
CA LEU A 87 15.82 13.91 5.06
C LEU A 87 16.47 13.15 3.90
N VAL A 88 17.78 13.24 3.77
CA VAL A 88 18.56 12.59 2.71
C VAL A 88 19.44 11.50 3.31
N PHE A 89 19.20 10.25 2.95
CA PHE A 89 20.03 9.12 3.30
C PHE A 89 21.10 8.89 2.24
N GLY A 90 22.29 8.50 2.64
CA GLY A 90 23.36 8.09 1.74
C GLY A 90 24.23 6.99 2.34
N ASP A 91 24.79 6.13 1.49
CA ASP A 91 25.80 5.15 1.91
C ASP A 91 27.20 5.79 2.02
N GLU A 92 28.04 5.27 2.90
CA GLU A 92 29.45 5.70 3.04
C GLU A 92 30.25 5.48 1.76
N GLY A 93 29.89 4.46 0.96
CA GLY A 93 30.46 4.20 -0.35
C GLY A 93 30.13 5.26 -1.41
N LYS A 94 29.25 6.21 -1.10
CA LYS A 94 28.76 7.26 -2.01
C LYS A 94 28.20 6.70 -3.31
N THR A 95 27.49 5.58 -3.24
CA THR A 95 26.93 4.91 -4.41
C THR A 95 25.45 5.17 -4.59
N GLN A 96 24.69 5.36 -3.51
CA GLN A 96 23.24 5.46 -3.46
C GLN A 96 22.77 6.55 -2.50
N GLN A 97 21.60 7.11 -2.81
CA GLN A 97 20.94 8.13 -2.03
C GLN A 97 19.46 7.83 -1.97
N THR A 98 18.82 8.11 -0.82
CA THR A 98 17.36 8.14 -0.70
C THR A 98 16.93 9.45 -0.06
N TRP A 99 16.20 10.25 -0.80
CA TRP A 99 15.57 11.49 -0.36
C TRP A 99 14.18 11.18 0.16
N MET A 100 13.86 11.67 1.34
CA MET A 100 12.63 11.36 2.04
C MET A 100 11.94 12.64 2.49
N TRP A 101 10.67 12.76 2.13
CA TRP A 101 9.76 13.79 2.63
C TRP A 101 8.48 13.12 3.14
N VAL A 102 7.99 13.53 4.30
CA VAL A 102 6.75 12.97 4.86
C VAL A 102 5.62 13.96 4.70
N ARG A 103 4.58 13.51 3.98
CA ARG A 103 3.34 14.27 3.85
C ARG A 103 2.59 14.23 5.17
N GLN A 104 2.44 15.41 5.76
CA GLN A 104 1.63 15.63 6.95
C GLN A 104 0.32 16.33 6.53
N GLU A 105 -0.80 15.62 6.60
CA GLU A 105 -2.14 16.18 6.37
C GLU A 105 -3.03 15.94 7.58
N LEU A 106 -3.81 16.96 7.94
CA LEU A 106 -4.72 16.88 9.07
C LEU A 106 -5.67 15.68 8.88
N GLY A 107 -5.69 14.78 9.87
CA GLY A 107 -6.58 13.61 9.86
C GLY A 107 -6.21 12.48 8.91
N LYS A 108 -5.00 12.48 8.32
CA LYS A 108 -4.49 11.38 7.49
C LYS A 108 -3.22 10.77 8.07
N PRO A 109 -2.96 9.46 7.86
CA PRO A 109 -1.71 8.85 8.27
C PRO A 109 -0.52 9.52 7.58
N LEU A 110 0.62 9.57 8.28
CA LEU A 110 1.89 10.04 7.74
C LEU A 110 2.22 9.23 6.49
N ALA A 111 2.31 9.91 5.35
CA ALA A 111 2.57 9.24 4.08
C ALA A 111 3.98 9.60 3.61
N PRO A 112 5.00 8.76 3.93
CA PRO A 112 6.37 9.03 3.49
C PRO A 112 6.47 8.91 1.97
N ARG A 113 7.25 9.81 1.36
CA ARG A 113 7.58 9.84 -0.05
C ARG A 113 9.08 9.70 -0.19
N PHE A 114 9.51 8.84 -1.10
CA PHE A 114 10.92 8.53 -1.31
C PHE A 114 11.30 8.84 -2.76
N GLU A 115 12.49 9.39 -2.94
CA GLU A 115 13.16 9.52 -4.23
C GLU A 115 14.56 8.91 -4.10
N GLN A 116 14.91 7.97 -4.98
CA GLN A 116 16.20 7.28 -4.92
C GLN A 116 17.10 7.74 -6.06
N TYR A 117 18.39 7.85 -5.79
CA TYR A 117 19.40 8.18 -6.79
C TYR A 117 20.63 7.29 -6.61
N GLN A 118 21.10 6.66 -7.69
CA GLN A 118 22.34 5.89 -7.69
C GLN A 118 23.37 6.58 -8.59
N VAL A 119 24.60 6.72 -8.09
CA VAL A 119 25.71 7.29 -8.85
C VAL A 119 25.99 6.41 -10.06
N GLY A 120 26.04 7.04 -11.24
CA GLY A 120 26.14 6.35 -12.54
C GLY A 120 24.80 6.24 -13.28
N GLN A 121 23.66 6.45 -12.62
CA GLN A 121 22.35 6.58 -13.26
C GLN A 121 22.01 8.04 -13.60
N SER A 122 21.01 8.25 -14.47
CA SER A 122 20.50 9.58 -14.79
C SER A 122 19.92 10.25 -13.55
N ALA A 123 20.35 11.48 -13.26
CA ALA A 123 19.84 12.27 -12.15
C ALA A 123 18.62 13.14 -12.54
N GLU A 124 18.14 13.07 -13.79
CA GLU A 124 17.14 13.99 -14.35
C GLU A 124 15.86 14.10 -13.51
N ARG A 125 15.33 12.99 -12.99
CA ARG A 125 14.13 13.00 -12.14
C ARG A 125 14.35 13.76 -10.83
N LEU A 126 15.44 13.44 -10.13
CA LEU A 126 15.79 14.13 -8.89
C LEU A 126 16.08 15.62 -9.18
N LEU A 127 16.83 15.92 -10.24
CA LEU A 127 17.11 17.30 -10.66
C LEU A 127 15.84 18.10 -10.97
N GLN A 128 14.83 17.48 -11.60
CA GLN A 128 13.55 18.14 -11.84
C GLN A 128 12.80 18.44 -10.54
N LYS A 129 12.83 17.52 -9.56
CA LYS A 129 12.25 17.76 -8.24
C LYS A 129 12.99 18.86 -7.49
N LEU A 130 14.32 18.84 -7.53
CA LEU A 130 15.18 19.86 -6.93
C LEU A 130 14.98 21.23 -7.60
N GLU A 131 14.81 21.30 -8.91
CA GLU A 131 14.50 22.55 -9.63
C GLU A 131 13.20 23.19 -9.11
N ALA A 132 12.21 22.39 -8.71
CA ALA A 132 10.99 22.91 -8.07
C ALA A 132 11.20 23.42 -6.62
N LEU A 133 12.33 23.07 -5.99
CA LEU A 133 12.75 23.58 -4.68
C LEU A 133 13.63 24.83 -4.77
N ALA A 134 14.09 25.20 -5.97
CA ALA A 134 14.93 26.36 -6.17
C ALA A 134 14.14 27.65 -5.88
N ILE A 135 14.79 28.61 -5.21
CA ILE A 135 14.20 29.89 -4.82
C ILE A 135 15.01 31.00 -5.47
N ALA A 136 14.36 31.81 -6.29
CA ALA A 136 15.00 32.98 -6.88
C ALA A 136 15.05 34.13 -5.86
N PHE A 137 16.09 34.97 -5.96
CA PHE A 137 16.28 36.14 -5.10
C PHE A 137 15.06 37.09 -5.08
N ALA A 138 14.35 37.23 -6.21
CA ALA A 138 13.14 38.05 -6.29
C ALA A 138 11.93 37.48 -5.52
N GLU A 139 11.98 36.21 -5.12
CA GLU A 139 10.91 35.54 -4.39
C GLU A 139 11.11 35.60 -2.87
N GLU A 140 12.30 36.02 -2.40
CA GLU A 140 12.70 36.05 -0.99
C GLU A 140 11.76 36.84 -0.09
N GLU A 141 11.33 38.01 -0.53
CA GLU A 141 10.55 38.95 0.30
C GLU A 141 9.14 38.43 0.63
N LYS A 142 8.61 37.51 -0.20
CA LYS A 142 7.26 36.95 -0.03
C LYS A 142 7.27 35.55 0.57
N LEU A 143 8.44 34.92 0.64
CA LEU A 143 8.58 33.51 0.96
C LEU A 143 8.26 33.21 2.42
N THR A 144 7.30 32.32 2.65
CA THR A 144 6.95 31.79 3.98
C THR A 144 7.27 30.30 4.12
N LEU A 145 7.34 29.79 5.36
CA LEU A 145 7.47 28.35 5.64
C LEU A 145 6.40 27.52 4.92
N VAL A 146 5.15 28.02 4.88
CA VAL A 146 4.02 27.35 4.24
C VAL A 146 4.25 27.20 2.74
N GLU A 147 4.78 28.22 2.09
CA GLU A 147 5.08 28.17 0.65
C GLU A 147 6.25 27.24 0.35
N VAL A 148 7.29 27.23 1.19
CA VAL A 148 8.40 26.27 1.06
C VAL A 148 7.88 24.83 1.23
N ALA A 149 7.08 24.57 2.26
CA ALA A 149 6.46 23.26 2.49
C ALA A 149 5.51 22.85 1.34
N GLN A 150 4.76 23.79 0.76
CA GLN A 150 3.92 23.55 -0.42
C GLN A 150 4.75 23.24 -1.67
N ARG A 151 5.91 23.89 -1.87
CA ARG A 151 6.84 23.55 -2.97
C ARG A 151 7.40 22.15 -2.81
N VAL A 152 7.87 21.80 -1.60
CA VAL A 152 8.35 20.46 -1.31
C VAL A 152 7.25 19.43 -1.52
N LYS A 153 6.04 19.69 -1.04
CA LYS A 153 4.85 18.85 -1.32
C LYS A 153 4.64 18.68 -2.82
N LYS A 154 4.58 19.77 -3.59
CA LYS A 154 4.36 19.72 -5.04
C LYS A 154 5.49 19.00 -5.79
N ALA A 155 6.73 19.06 -5.30
CA ALA A 155 7.89 18.42 -5.91
C ALA A 155 7.92 16.90 -5.65
N PHE A 156 7.51 16.46 -4.45
CA PHE A 156 7.60 15.05 -4.04
C PHE A 156 6.28 14.27 -4.14
N ASP A 157 5.14 14.93 -4.38
CA ASP A 157 3.83 14.28 -4.56
C ASP A 157 3.63 13.82 -6.02
N VAL A 158 3.41 12.51 -6.21
CA VAL A 158 3.36 11.78 -7.51
C VAL A 158 2.13 12.15 -8.36
N GLU A 159 1.25 13.00 -7.85
CA GLU A 159 -0.03 13.40 -8.46
C GLU A 159 0.07 13.91 -9.92
N LYS A 160 1.23 14.41 -10.37
CA LYS A 160 1.37 15.03 -11.68
C LYS A 160 1.41 14.02 -12.84
N VAL A 161 1.98 12.83 -12.64
CA VAL A 161 2.05 11.78 -13.67
C VAL A 161 0.67 11.15 -13.87
N THR A 162 0.01 10.77 -12.77
CA THR A 162 -1.35 10.20 -12.78
C THR A 162 -2.36 11.17 -13.41
N LYS A 163 -2.31 12.47 -13.08
CA LYS A 163 -3.21 13.47 -13.69
C LYS A 163 -2.94 13.67 -15.18
N LYS A 164 -1.68 13.66 -15.62
CA LYS A 164 -1.30 13.84 -17.03
C LYS A 164 -1.70 12.62 -17.88
N PHE A 165 -1.42 11.41 -17.39
CA PHE A 165 -1.87 10.18 -18.04
C PHE A 165 -3.39 10.17 -18.12
N PHE A 166 -4.09 10.46 -17.01
CA PHE A 166 -5.55 10.46 -16.97
C PHE A 166 -6.18 11.44 -17.97
N ALA A 167 -5.70 12.69 -18.01
CA ALA A 167 -6.19 13.68 -18.97
C ALA A 167 -5.92 13.24 -20.42
N ARG A 168 -4.80 12.55 -20.68
CA ARG A 168 -4.52 12.00 -22.00
C ARG A 168 -5.41 10.79 -22.31
N PHE A 169 -5.63 9.90 -21.34
CA PHE A 169 -6.50 8.74 -21.44
C PHE A 169 -7.95 9.14 -21.74
N GLU A 170 -8.50 10.18 -21.09
CA GLU A 170 -9.83 10.74 -21.42
C GLU A 170 -9.93 11.17 -22.88
N LYS A 171 -8.88 11.83 -23.40
CA LYS A 171 -8.83 12.26 -24.79
C LYS A 171 -8.79 11.08 -25.75
N GLU A 172 -7.94 10.09 -25.48
CA GLU A 172 -7.84 8.88 -26.31
C GLU A 172 -9.11 8.04 -26.24
N HIS A 173 -9.77 7.96 -25.07
CA HIS A 173 -11.08 7.32 -24.91
C HIS A 173 -12.14 7.96 -25.81
N GLY A 174 -12.25 9.29 -25.77
CA GLY A 174 -13.19 10.02 -26.63
C GLY A 174 -12.88 9.90 -28.13
N GLN A 175 -11.63 9.62 -28.50
CA GLN A 175 -11.25 9.31 -29.89
C GLN A 175 -11.59 7.86 -30.25
N PHE A 176 -11.25 6.91 -29.37
CA PHE A 176 -11.57 5.48 -29.52
C PHE A 176 -13.08 5.25 -29.67
N LEU A 177 -13.90 5.96 -28.90
CA LEU A 177 -15.36 5.93 -28.97
C LEU A 177 -15.90 6.16 -30.40
N LYS A 178 -15.25 7.04 -31.17
CA LYS A 178 -15.67 7.39 -32.54
C LYS A 178 -15.38 6.28 -33.55
N PHE A 179 -14.48 5.36 -33.22
CA PHE A 179 -14.14 4.22 -34.07
C PHE A 179 -15.09 3.02 -33.88
N ILE A 180 -15.86 2.98 -32.78
CA ILE A 180 -16.77 1.88 -32.51
C ILE A 180 -18.00 2.00 -33.40
N GLN A 181 -18.16 1.05 -34.32
CA GLN A 181 -19.28 0.93 -35.25
C GLN A 181 -20.24 -0.18 -34.80
N GLY A 182 -21.50 -0.12 -35.20
CA GLY A 182 -22.51 -1.15 -34.92
C GLY A 182 -23.32 -0.98 -33.63
N ILE A 183 -22.84 -0.19 -32.66
CA ILE A 183 -23.58 0.11 -31.43
C ILE A 183 -24.37 1.42 -31.60
N GLN A 184 -25.70 1.30 -31.57
CA GLN A 184 -26.63 2.43 -31.71
C GLN A 184 -26.74 3.27 -30.42
N SER A 185 -26.73 2.61 -29.26
CA SER A 185 -26.82 3.27 -27.96
C SER A 185 -25.51 3.96 -27.63
N GLU A 186 -25.55 5.27 -27.41
CA GLU A 186 -24.36 6.05 -26.99
C GLU A 186 -23.83 5.57 -25.64
N PHE A 187 -24.73 5.16 -24.75
CA PHE A 187 -24.39 4.58 -23.46
C PHE A 187 -23.61 3.27 -23.63
N ASP A 188 -24.16 2.32 -24.38
CA ASP A 188 -23.53 1.02 -24.63
C ASP A 188 -22.17 1.19 -25.34
N ARG A 189 -22.07 2.16 -26.27
CA ARG A 189 -20.82 2.46 -26.98
C ARG A 189 -19.75 3.01 -26.04
N THR A 190 -20.14 3.89 -25.12
CA THR A 190 -19.25 4.47 -24.11
C THR A 190 -18.76 3.41 -23.13
N TRP A 191 -19.65 2.52 -22.71
CA TRP A 191 -19.31 1.39 -21.85
C TRP A 191 -18.34 0.44 -22.55
N TYR A 192 -18.63 0.07 -23.81
CA TYR A 192 -17.78 -0.84 -24.55
C TYR A 192 -16.38 -0.26 -24.83
N ALA A 193 -16.27 1.06 -25.10
CA ALA A 193 -15.00 1.75 -25.21
C ALA A 193 -14.15 1.61 -23.94
N SER A 194 -14.76 1.84 -22.77
CA SER A 194 -14.07 1.73 -21.47
C SER A 194 -13.61 0.29 -21.21
N LEU A 195 -14.48 -0.70 -21.45
CA LEU A 195 -14.16 -2.12 -21.30
C LEU A 195 -12.97 -2.52 -22.18
N MET A 196 -13.01 -2.14 -23.46
CA MET A 196 -11.97 -2.47 -24.43
C MET A 196 -10.63 -1.85 -24.04
N LEU A 197 -10.61 -0.56 -23.69
CA LEU A 197 -9.38 0.12 -23.28
C LEU A 197 -8.79 -0.47 -22.00
N ASN A 198 -9.63 -0.87 -21.03
CA ASN A 198 -9.17 -1.54 -19.82
C ASN A 198 -8.56 -2.91 -20.11
N ARG A 199 -9.18 -3.72 -20.98
CA ARG A 199 -8.62 -5.00 -21.44
C ARG A 199 -7.24 -4.81 -22.08
N LEU A 200 -7.14 -3.88 -23.04
CA LEU A 200 -5.87 -3.60 -23.72
C LEU A 200 -4.80 -3.10 -22.77
N MET A 201 -5.18 -2.25 -21.81
CA MET A 201 -4.27 -1.72 -20.79
C MET A 201 -3.71 -2.84 -19.91
N PHE A 202 -4.57 -3.74 -19.44
CA PHE A 202 -4.16 -4.91 -18.67
C PHE A 202 -3.19 -5.80 -19.47
N VAL A 203 -3.50 -6.06 -20.74
CA VAL A 203 -2.62 -6.84 -21.63
C VAL A 203 -1.26 -6.16 -21.81
N TYR A 204 -1.23 -4.83 -21.91
CA TYR A 204 0.00 -4.04 -21.98
C TYR A 204 0.88 -4.17 -20.73
N PHE A 205 0.28 -4.29 -19.55
CA PHE A 205 1.02 -4.52 -18.31
C PHE A 205 1.70 -5.90 -18.28
N ILE A 206 0.96 -6.96 -18.59
CA ILE A 206 1.49 -8.33 -18.52
C ILE A 206 2.47 -8.64 -19.65
N GLN A 207 2.30 -8.03 -20.84
CA GLN A 207 3.25 -8.24 -21.95
C GLN A 207 4.64 -7.70 -21.60
N LYS A 208 4.76 -6.61 -20.83
CA LYS A 208 6.08 -6.07 -20.44
C LYS A 208 6.86 -6.96 -19.47
N LYS A 209 6.23 -8.00 -18.89
CA LYS A 209 6.92 -9.08 -18.18
C LYS A 209 7.24 -10.29 -19.06
N ASN A 210 7.01 -10.20 -20.37
CA ASN A 210 7.17 -11.28 -21.33
C ASN A 210 6.27 -12.48 -21.05
N PHE A 211 5.14 -12.28 -20.35
CA PHE A 211 4.15 -13.34 -20.12
C PHE A 211 3.36 -13.70 -21.38
N LEU A 212 3.33 -12.83 -22.38
CA LEU A 212 2.65 -13.08 -23.64
C LEU A 212 3.66 -13.51 -24.69
N ASP A 213 3.82 -14.82 -24.85
CA ASP A 213 4.69 -15.46 -25.85
C ASP A 213 6.16 -15.02 -25.79
N GLY A 214 6.62 -14.58 -24.61
CA GLY A 214 7.97 -14.01 -24.46
C GLY A 214 8.15 -12.61 -25.07
N ASP A 215 7.08 -11.95 -25.52
CA ASP A 215 7.12 -10.73 -26.32
C ASP A 215 6.69 -9.48 -25.55
N GLY A 216 7.64 -8.56 -25.31
CA GLY A 216 7.39 -7.25 -24.68
C GLY A 216 6.54 -6.28 -25.52
N ASN A 217 6.35 -6.56 -26.81
CA ASN A 217 5.57 -5.77 -27.77
C ASN A 217 4.46 -6.60 -28.43
N TYR A 218 3.98 -7.63 -27.72
CA TYR A 218 3.04 -8.64 -28.18
C TYR A 218 1.88 -8.10 -29.04
N LEU A 219 1.09 -7.16 -28.51
CA LEU A 219 -0.10 -6.65 -29.21
C LEU A 219 0.24 -5.96 -30.53
N ARG A 220 1.30 -5.13 -30.56
CA ARG A 220 1.73 -4.43 -31.77
C ARG A 220 2.29 -5.38 -32.82
N ASN A 221 3.05 -6.39 -32.39
CA ASN A 221 3.59 -7.41 -33.29
C ASN A 221 2.49 -8.29 -33.86
N ARG A 222 1.48 -8.64 -33.06
CA ARG A 222 0.31 -9.41 -33.50
C ARG A 222 -0.59 -8.62 -34.45
N LEU A 223 -0.77 -7.31 -34.22
CA LEU A 223 -1.48 -6.43 -35.16
C LEU A 223 -0.80 -6.41 -36.53
N LYS A 224 0.52 -6.14 -36.57
CA LYS A 224 1.29 -6.15 -37.83
C LYS A 224 1.21 -7.49 -38.56
N ARG A 225 1.25 -8.60 -37.81
CA ARG A 225 1.12 -9.95 -38.36
C ARG A 225 -0.27 -10.16 -38.98
N CYS A 226 -1.34 -9.78 -38.28
CA CYS A 226 -2.71 -9.89 -38.80
C CYS A 226 -2.88 -9.06 -40.08
N GLN A 227 -2.37 -7.82 -40.10
CA GLN A 227 -2.40 -6.96 -41.29
C GLN A 227 -1.63 -7.56 -42.47
N ALA A 228 -0.49 -8.22 -42.22
CA ALA A 228 0.30 -8.88 -43.26
C ALA A 228 -0.34 -10.16 -43.80
N GLU A 229 -0.99 -10.96 -42.93
CA GLU A 229 -1.59 -12.25 -43.29
C GLU A 229 -3.00 -12.09 -43.90
N TRP A 230 -3.80 -11.12 -43.45
CA TRP A 230 -5.23 -10.99 -43.79
C TRP A 230 -5.64 -9.62 -44.37
N GLY A 231 -4.69 -8.69 -44.53
CA GLY A 231 -4.95 -7.33 -44.99
C GLY A 231 -5.49 -6.41 -43.89
N THR A 232 -5.56 -5.10 -44.16
CA THR A 232 -6.09 -4.09 -43.24
C THR A 232 -7.59 -3.93 -43.39
N ASP A 233 -8.33 -3.91 -42.27
CA ASP A 233 -9.77 -3.60 -42.20
C ASP A 233 -10.68 -4.47 -43.12
N THR A 234 -10.28 -5.71 -43.40
CA THR A 234 -11.14 -6.68 -44.09
C THR A 234 -12.16 -7.30 -43.12
N PHE A 235 -13.03 -8.21 -43.58
CA PHE A 235 -13.90 -9.02 -42.71
C PHE A 235 -13.11 -9.77 -41.60
N HIS A 236 -11.79 -9.88 -41.76
CA HIS A 236 -10.81 -10.45 -40.85
C HIS A 236 -9.99 -9.36 -40.11
N SER A 237 -10.66 -8.44 -39.41
CA SER A 237 -10.00 -7.37 -38.63
C SER A 237 -9.24 -7.91 -37.41
N PHE A 238 -8.22 -7.17 -36.95
CA PHE A 238 -7.45 -7.50 -35.75
C PHE A 238 -8.35 -7.66 -34.52
N TYR A 239 -9.41 -6.87 -34.42
CA TYR A 239 -10.42 -6.97 -33.38
C TYR A 239 -11.05 -8.37 -33.29
N ARG A 240 -11.65 -8.85 -34.39
CA ARG A 240 -12.41 -10.12 -34.36
C ARG A 240 -11.55 -11.36 -34.43
N GLN A 241 -10.54 -11.35 -35.29
CA GLN A 241 -9.74 -12.55 -35.55
C GLN A 241 -8.70 -12.80 -34.46
N PHE A 242 -8.27 -11.74 -33.77
CA PHE A 242 -7.22 -11.84 -32.77
C PHE A 242 -7.68 -11.43 -31.37
N LEU A 243 -8.15 -10.19 -31.17
CA LEU A 243 -8.42 -9.69 -29.81
C LEU A 243 -9.53 -10.45 -29.09
N LEU A 244 -10.66 -10.73 -29.74
CA LEU A 244 -11.74 -11.51 -29.13
C LEU A 244 -11.27 -12.93 -28.74
N LYS A 245 -10.48 -13.59 -29.59
CA LYS A 245 -9.89 -14.89 -29.28
C LYS A 245 -8.87 -14.80 -28.15
N LEU A 246 -8.00 -13.79 -28.15
CA LEU A 246 -7.05 -13.53 -27.08
C LEU A 246 -7.77 -13.37 -25.74
N PHE A 247 -8.84 -12.56 -25.69
CA PHE A 247 -9.59 -12.34 -24.46
C PHE A 247 -10.36 -13.58 -24.04
N HIS A 248 -11.30 -14.06 -24.85
CA HIS A 248 -12.30 -15.03 -24.40
C HIS A 248 -11.81 -16.49 -24.43
N GLU A 249 -10.95 -16.83 -25.39
CA GLU A 249 -10.43 -18.19 -25.54
C GLU A 249 -9.02 -18.32 -24.95
N GLY A 250 -8.23 -17.25 -24.99
CA GLY A 250 -6.83 -17.25 -24.54
C GLY A 250 -6.64 -16.95 -23.06
N LEU A 251 -7.06 -15.77 -22.61
CA LEU A 251 -6.86 -15.28 -21.24
C LEU A 251 -8.03 -15.68 -20.32
N GLY A 252 -9.24 -15.78 -20.88
CA GLY A 252 -10.49 -16.04 -20.16
C GLY A 252 -10.90 -17.51 -20.04
N LYS A 253 -10.23 -18.45 -20.73
CA LYS A 253 -10.47 -19.89 -20.62
C LYS A 253 -9.19 -20.70 -20.50
N PRO A 254 -9.20 -21.84 -19.77
CA PRO A 254 -8.04 -22.72 -19.68
C PRO A 254 -7.86 -23.61 -20.92
N ASP A 255 -8.89 -23.77 -21.75
CA ASP A 255 -8.89 -24.69 -22.90
C ASP A 255 -7.94 -24.20 -24.01
N ARG A 256 -7.08 -25.10 -24.50
CA ARG A 256 -6.11 -24.84 -25.57
C ARG A 256 -6.29 -25.82 -26.73
N ASN A 257 -6.08 -25.33 -27.95
CA ASN A 257 -6.01 -26.16 -29.14
C ASN A 257 -4.88 -25.70 -30.07
N SER A 258 -4.48 -26.56 -31.01
CA SER A 258 -3.32 -26.30 -31.89
C SER A 258 -3.47 -25.06 -32.77
N GLU A 259 -4.70 -24.68 -33.14
CA GLU A 259 -4.96 -23.48 -33.95
C GLU A 259 -4.83 -22.21 -33.11
N LEU A 260 -5.37 -22.22 -31.90
CA LEU A 260 -5.30 -21.13 -30.94
C LEU A 260 -3.85 -20.88 -30.49
N ASP A 261 -3.08 -21.93 -30.26
CA ASP A 261 -1.66 -21.82 -29.89
C ASP A 261 -0.82 -21.24 -31.04
N LYS A 262 -1.13 -21.54 -32.31
CA LYS A 262 -0.46 -20.92 -33.47
C LYS A 262 -0.78 -19.44 -33.61
N LEU A 263 -1.99 -19.04 -33.22
CA LEU A 263 -2.46 -17.66 -33.28
C LEU A 263 -1.90 -16.83 -32.12
N LEU A 264 -2.07 -17.32 -30.90
CA LEU A 264 -1.77 -16.57 -29.68
C LEU A 264 -0.33 -16.79 -29.19
N GLY A 265 0.24 -17.98 -29.38
CA GLY A 265 1.50 -18.37 -28.73
C GLY A 265 1.31 -18.76 -27.27
N LYS A 266 2.40 -18.81 -26.50
CA LYS A 266 2.36 -19.22 -25.08
C LYS A 266 1.90 -18.07 -24.19
N ILE A 267 0.67 -18.13 -23.69
CA ILE A 267 0.10 -17.11 -22.79
C ILE A 267 -0.52 -17.73 -21.53
N PRO A 268 -0.60 -17.01 -20.40
CA PRO A 268 -1.24 -17.50 -19.17
C PRO A 268 -2.77 -17.49 -19.28
N TYR A 269 -3.42 -18.25 -18.40
CA TYR A 269 -4.83 -18.13 -18.09
C TYR A 269 -5.00 -17.25 -16.84
N LEU A 270 -5.94 -16.28 -16.86
CA LEU A 270 -6.05 -15.25 -15.83
C LEU A 270 -7.41 -15.18 -15.12
N ASN A 271 -8.24 -16.22 -15.27
CA ASN A 271 -9.64 -16.27 -14.83
C ASN A 271 -10.55 -15.21 -15.50
N GLY A 272 -11.80 -15.62 -15.72
CA GLY A 272 -12.69 -15.05 -16.73
C GLY A 272 -13.15 -13.60 -16.55
N GLY A 273 -13.20 -13.02 -15.35
CA GLY A 273 -13.92 -11.74 -15.12
C GLY A 273 -13.71 -10.62 -16.17
N LEU A 274 -12.49 -10.08 -16.29
CA LEU A 274 -12.22 -8.99 -17.26
C LEU A 274 -12.30 -9.47 -18.72
N PHE A 275 -12.05 -10.76 -18.98
CA PHE A 275 -11.87 -11.32 -20.32
C PHE A 275 -13.03 -12.22 -20.78
N GLU A 276 -14.13 -12.27 -20.03
CA GLU A 276 -15.35 -12.99 -20.36
C GLU A 276 -16.09 -12.32 -21.51
N VAL A 277 -16.94 -13.07 -22.21
CA VAL A 277 -17.76 -12.50 -23.27
C VAL A 277 -18.76 -11.54 -22.63
N HIS A 278 -18.68 -10.26 -22.99
CA HIS A 278 -19.54 -9.24 -22.41
C HIS A 278 -20.92 -9.25 -23.09
N GLN A 279 -21.99 -8.93 -22.36
CA GLN A 279 -23.36 -8.91 -22.91
C GLN A 279 -23.51 -8.01 -24.14
N LEU A 280 -22.74 -6.91 -24.21
CA LEU A 280 -22.71 -6.03 -25.39
C LEU A 280 -22.06 -6.68 -26.62
N GLU A 281 -21.07 -7.56 -26.41
CA GLU A 281 -20.44 -8.32 -27.49
C GLU A 281 -21.42 -9.33 -28.07
N GLU A 282 -22.23 -9.99 -27.23
CA GLU A 282 -23.31 -10.88 -27.68
C GLU A 282 -24.44 -10.11 -28.36
N LYS A 283 -24.90 -9.00 -27.75
CA LYS A 283 -26.01 -8.17 -28.23
C LYS A 283 -25.72 -7.57 -29.61
N TYR A 284 -24.48 -7.15 -29.85
CA TYR A 284 -24.07 -6.48 -31.08
C TYR A 284 -23.15 -7.35 -31.96
N ASP A 285 -23.08 -8.66 -31.76
CA ASP A 285 -22.11 -9.55 -32.42
C ASP A 285 -22.09 -9.43 -33.96
N SER A 286 -23.22 -9.21 -34.62
CA SER A 286 -23.25 -9.08 -36.09
C SER A 286 -22.88 -7.71 -36.63
N THR A 287 -22.82 -6.68 -35.77
CA THR A 287 -22.70 -5.27 -36.19
C THR A 287 -21.48 -4.57 -35.61
N LEU A 288 -21.02 -4.99 -34.43
CA LEU A 288 -19.92 -4.36 -33.70
C LEU A 288 -18.60 -4.50 -34.45
N GLN A 289 -18.02 -3.38 -34.88
CA GLN A 289 -16.72 -3.39 -35.55
C GLN A 289 -15.85 -2.26 -35.04
N ILE A 290 -14.55 -2.54 -34.94
CA ILE A 290 -13.53 -1.56 -34.58
C ILE A 290 -12.39 -1.71 -35.59
N PRO A 291 -12.06 -0.67 -36.37
CA PRO A 291 -10.98 -0.70 -37.35
C PRO A 291 -9.60 -0.75 -36.69
N ASP A 292 -8.62 -1.28 -37.41
CA ASP A 292 -7.24 -1.45 -36.95
C ASP A 292 -6.60 -0.12 -36.52
N ALA A 293 -6.95 0.98 -37.22
CA ALA A 293 -6.50 2.34 -36.91
C ALA A 293 -6.80 2.78 -35.46
N ALA A 294 -7.89 2.29 -34.87
CA ALA A 294 -8.23 2.57 -33.47
C ALA A 294 -7.19 1.97 -32.52
N PHE A 295 -6.76 0.74 -32.78
CA PHE A 295 -5.76 0.04 -31.97
C PHE A 295 -4.36 0.59 -32.21
N GLU A 296 -4.00 0.96 -33.44
CA GLU A 296 -2.75 1.65 -33.72
C GLU A 296 -2.62 2.94 -32.90
N GLN A 297 -3.70 3.72 -32.84
CA GLN A 297 -3.73 4.95 -32.05
C GLN A 297 -3.55 4.68 -30.55
N VAL A 298 -4.29 3.72 -30.00
CA VAL A 298 -4.18 3.33 -28.58
C VAL A 298 -2.78 2.82 -28.25
N PHE A 299 -2.19 1.99 -29.12
CA PHE A 299 -0.84 1.46 -28.90
C PHE A 299 0.22 2.55 -29.01
N ASN A 300 0.06 3.53 -29.91
CA ASN A 300 0.95 4.68 -29.98
C ASN A 300 0.91 5.48 -28.68
N PHE A 301 -0.29 5.71 -28.14
CA PHE A 301 -0.44 6.35 -26.83
C PHE A 301 0.19 5.51 -25.71
N PHE A 302 -0.08 4.21 -25.64
CA PHE A 302 0.47 3.34 -24.60
C PHE A 302 1.99 3.23 -24.66
N ASP A 303 2.59 3.25 -25.85
CA ASP A 303 4.05 3.22 -26.03
C ASP A 303 4.75 4.54 -25.62
N GLU A 304 4.00 5.63 -25.40
CA GLU A 304 4.55 6.84 -24.76
C GLU A 304 4.90 6.61 -23.28
N TYR A 305 4.45 5.50 -22.69
CA TYR A 305 4.56 5.18 -21.27
C TYR A 305 5.34 3.89 -20.99
N ASP A 306 6.05 3.90 -19.87
CA ASP A 306 6.84 2.78 -19.35
C ASP A 306 5.97 1.99 -18.34
N TRP A 307 5.54 0.78 -18.70
CA TRP A 307 4.62 -0.01 -17.88
C TRP A 307 5.36 -0.89 -16.88
N HIS A 308 4.97 -0.82 -15.60
CA HIS A 308 5.61 -1.54 -14.49
C HIS A 308 4.58 -2.21 -13.57
N LEU A 309 4.76 -3.50 -13.29
CA LEU A 309 3.85 -4.28 -12.42
C LEU A 309 4.17 -4.19 -10.93
N ASP A 310 5.20 -3.43 -10.54
CA ASP A 310 5.64 -3.26 -9.16
C ASP A 310 5.24 -1.87 -8.62
N ASP A 311 4.89 -1.79 -7.33
CA ASP A 311 4.61 -0.54 -6.60
C ASP A 311 5.88 0.30 -6.35
N ARG A 312 6.91 0.09 -7.18
CA ARG A 312 8.17 0.80 -7.07
C ARG A 312 7.95 2.27 -7.42
N PRO A 313 8.72 3.19 -6.82
CA PRO A 313 8.66 4.58 -7.20
C PRO A 313 9.02 4.76 -8.69
N LEU A 314 8.12 5.40 -9.44
CA LEU A 314 8.20 5.65 -10.89
C LEU A 314 9.51 6.36 -11.33
N ARG A 315 10.51 5.72 -11.92
CA ARG A 315 11.83 6.33 -12.24
C ARG A 315 11.77 7.38 -13.37
N ASN A 316 10.78 7.31 -14.27
CA ASN A 316 10.53 8.27 -15.36
C ASN A 316 9.15 8.97 -15.22
N GLN A 317 9.01 10.14 -15.85
CA GLN A 317 7.76 10.92 -15.87
C GLN A 317 6.59 10.24 -16.60
N ASN A 318 6.87 9.17 -17.34
CA ASN A 318 5.89 8.43 -18.12
C ASN A 318 5.75 6.98 -17.62
N GLU A 319 6.18 6.65 -16.40
CA GLU A 319 5.94 5.31 -15.86
C GLU A 319 4.50 5.16 -15.36
N ILE A 320 3.92 3.98 -15.58
CA ILE A 320 2.56 3.61 -15.18
C ILE A 320 2.64 2.34 -14.33
N ASN A 321 2.07 2.39 -13.13
CA ASN A 321 2.03 1.30 -12.15
C ASN A 321 0.57 0.85 -11.87
N PRO A 322 0.37 -0.24 -11.09
CA PRO A 322 -0.98 -0.71 -10.76
C PRO A 322 -1.85 0.32 -10.01
N ASP A 323 -1.25 1.24 -9.23
CA ASP A 323 -2.03 2.30 -8.56
C ASP A 323 -2.71 3.24 -9.56
N VAL A 324 -2.05 3.55 -10.67
CA VAL A 324 -2.64 4.38 -11.75
C VAL A 324 -3.83 3.65 -12.38
N LEU A 325 -3.75 2.32 -12.55
CA LEU A 325 -4.91 1.51 -12.96
C LEU A 325 -6.05 1.66 -11.97
N GLY A 326 -5.79 1.43 -10.67
CA GLY A 326 -6.80 1.56 -9.62
C GLY A 326 -7.51 2.91 -9.68
N TYR A 327 -6.76 3.99 -9.83
CA TYR A 327 -7.30 5.34 -9.98
C TYR A 327 -8.15 5.52 -11.26
N ILE A 328 -7.76 4.93 -12.40
CA ILE A 328 -8.55 4.98 -13.63
C ILE A 328 -9.82 4.15 -13.50
N PHE A 329 -9.73 2.93 -12.99
CA PHE A 329 -10.88 2.07 -12.68
C PHE A 329 -11.86 2.82 -11.79
N GLU A 330 -11.38 3.42 -10.70
CA GLU A 330 -12.20 4.21 -9.79
C GLU A 330 -12.84 5.43 -10.44
N LYS A 331 -12.14 6.15 -11.33
CA LYS A 331 -12.66 7.39 -11.92
C LYS A 331 -13.57 7.18 -13.12
N TYR A 332 -13.34 6.12 -13.91
CA TYR A 332 -14.03 5.89 -15.17
C TYR A 332 -15.20 4.92 -15.05
N ILE A 333 -15.08 3.91 -14.18
CA ILE A 333 -16.17 2.96 -13.94
C ILE A 333 -17.16 3.52 -12.92
N ASN A 334 -16.69 4.19 -11.85
CA ASN A 334 -17.58 4.77 -10.82
C ASN A 334 -18.13 6.16 -11.16
N GLN A 335 -18.34 6.50 -12.45
CA GLN A 335 -19.15 7.69 -12.72
C GLN A 335 -20.56 7.50 -12.14
N LYS A 336 -20.96 8.47 -11.32
CA LYS A 336 -22.11 8.60 -10.40
C LYS A 336 -23.49 8.08 -10.84
N GLN A 337 -23.66 7.55 -12.04
CA GLN A 337 -24.93 7.04 -12.55
C GLN A 337 -25.28 5.62 -12.07
N MET A 338 -24.31 4.84 -11.58
CA MET A 338 -24.50 3.44 -11.16
C MET A 338 -24.74 3.20 -9.66
N GLY A 339 -24.71 4.24 -8.81
CA GLY A 339 -24.91 4.08 -7.35
C GLY A 339 -23.78 3.35 -6.60
N ALA A 340 -22.75 2.87 -7.30
CA ALA A 340 -21.54 2.32 -6.71
C ALA A 340 -20.62 3.45 -6.22
N TYR A 341 -20.50 3.61 -4.90
CA TYR A 341 -19.56 4.53 -4.27
C TYR A 341 -18.30 3.77 -3.88
N TYR A 342 -17.14 4.24 -4.35
CA TYR A 342 -15.87 3.73 -3.87
C TYR A 342 -15.75 3.93 -2.35
N THR A 343 -15.53 2.84 -1.63
CA THR A 343 -15.27 2.86 -0.19
C THR A 343 -13.76 3.00 -0.01
N LYS A 344 -13.33 4.10 0.62
CA LYS A 344 -11.91 4.38 0.87
C LYS A 344 -11.26 3.31 1.73
N GLU A 345 -9.94 3.17 1.57
CA GLU A 345 -9.11 2.20 2.29
C GLU A 345 -9.28 2.26 3.82
N ASP A 346 -9.46 3.45 4.40
CA ASP A 346 -9.67 3.60 5.85
C ASP A 346 -10.98 2.95 6.33
N ILE A 347 -12.04 3.07 5.52
CA ILE A 347 -13.33 2.45 5.81
C ILE A 347 -13.28 0.94 5.55
N THR A 348 -12.71 0.49 4.43
CA THR A 348 -12.58 -0.95 4.15
C THR A 348 -11.69 -1.63 5.19
N GLU A 349 -10.60 -0.99 5.60
CA GLU A 349 -9.72 -1.49 6.67
C GLU A 349 -10.46 -1.60 8.01
N TYR A 350 -11.22 -0.56 8.39
CA TYR A 350 -12.01 -0.57 9.62
C TYR A 350 -13.04 -1.70 9.64
N ILE A 351 -13.82 -1.84 8.56
CA ILE A 351 -14.86 -2.87 8.45
C ILE A 351 -14.22 -4.25 8.46
N SER A 352 -13.24 -4.52 7.61
CA SER A 352 -12.58 -5.83 7.53
C SER A 352 -11.94 -6.22 8.86
N ARG A 353 -11.25 -5.30 9.55
CA ARG A 353 -10.62 -5.57 10.84
C ARG A 353 -11.65 -5.96 11.91
N ASN A 354 -12.73 -5.20 12.01
CA ASN A 354 -13.73 -5.37 13.07
C ASN A 354 -14.77 -6.45 12.75
N THR A 355 -14.61 -7.19 11.65
CA THR A 355 -15.49 -8.30 11.26
C THR A 355 -14.74 -9.61 11.12
N ILE A 356 -13.57 -9.61 10.46
CA ILE A 356 -12.75 -10.81 10.26
C ILE A 356 -12.17 -11.30 11.60
N LEU A 357 -11.54 -10.41 12.38
CA LEU A 357 -10.88 -10.84 13.63
C LEU A 357 -11.85 -11.42 14.67
N PRO A 358 -13.01 -10.79 14.96
CA PRO A 358 -14.02 -11.42 15.83
C PRO A 358 -14.48 -12.78 15.32
N PHE A 359 -14.77 -12.90 14.02
CA PHE A 359 -15.17 -14.17 13.44
C PHE A 359 -14.12 -15.28 13.65
N LEU A 360 -12.84 -14.96 13.42
CA LEU A 360 -11.75 -15.92 13.62
C LEU A 360 -11.66 -16.39 15.07
N PHE A 361 -11.80 -15.46 16.02
CA PHE A 361 -11.73 -15.77 17.46
C PHE A 361 -12.96 -16.58 17.92
N ASP A 362 -14.17 -16.22 17.50
CA ASP A 362 -15.39 -16.98 17.80
C ASP A 362 -15.33 -18.40 17.22
N ARG A 363 -14.71 -18.55 16.04
CA ARG A 363 -14.49 -19.86 15.42
C ARG A 363 -13.44 -20.69 16.17
N ALA A 364 -12.35 -20.05 16.60
CA ALA A 364 -11.27 -20.69 17.35
C ALA A 364 -11.70 -21.08 18.78
N GLU A 365 -12.55 -20.30 19.44
CA GLU A 365 -13.12 -20.63 20.75
C GLU A 365 -13.85 -21.99 20.73
N LYS A 366 -14.57 -22.27 19.64
CA LYS A 366 -15.24 -23.58 19.46
C LYS A 366 -14.24 -24.74 19.41
N GLY A 367 -13.02 -24.51 18.94
CA GLY A 367 -11.93 -25.49 18.87
C GLY A 367 -11.09 -25.59 20.16
N CYS A 368 -11.01 -24.52 20.96
CA CYS A 368 -10.20 -24.48 22.18
C CYS A 368 -10.87 -23.67 23.31
N LYS A 369 -12.03 -24.12 23.81
CA LYS A 369 -12.83 -23.39 24.82
C LYS A 369 -12.06 -22.99 26.08
N VAL A 370 -11.10 -23.81 26.50
CA VAL A 370 -10.33 -23.58 27.75
C VAL A 370 -9.50 -22.30 27.65
N ALA A 371 -8.90 -22.02 26.49
CA ALA A 371 -8.06 -20.85 26.28
C ALA A 371 -8.85 -19.52 26.31
N PHE A 372 -10.15 -19.57 26.00
CA PHE A 372 -11.05 -18.41 25.88
C PHE A 372 -11.91 -18.16 27.12
N LYS A 373 -11.82 -19.00 28.17
CA LYS A 373 -12.44 -18.69 29.46
C LYS A 373 -11.90 -17.35 29.99
N PRO A 374 -12.64 -16.59 30.82
CA PRO A 374 -12.17 -15.32 31.40
C PRO A 374 -10.74 -15.35 31.98
N GLU A 375 -10.40 -16.41 32.68
CA GLU A 375 -9.09 -16.68 33.29
C GLU A 375 -8.07 -17.33 32.33
N GLY A 376 -8.45 -17.61 31.10
CA GLY A 376 -7.66 -18.30 30.08
C GLY A 376 -6.51 -17.46 29.53
N ALA A 377 -5.61 -18.17 28.82
CA ALA A 377 -4.37 -17.61 28.28
C ALA A 377 -4.60 -16.48 27.25
N VAL A 378 -5.72 -16.51 26.51
CA VAL A 378 -6.04 -15.47 25.50
C VAL A 378 -6.22 -14.10 26.17
N TRP A 379 -6.97 -14.03 27.26
CA TRP A 379 -7.23 -12.76 27.96
C TRP A 379 -6.16 -12.39 28.98
N ALA A 380 -5.28 -13.32 29.35
CA ALA A 380 -4.13 -13.05 30.23
C ALA A 380 -3.23 -11.95 29.65
N LEU A 381 -3.03 -11.97 28.34
CA LEU A 381 -2.27 -10.94 27.62
C LEU A 381 -2.76 -9.51 27.92
N LEU A 382 -4.08 -9.30 27.93
CA LEU A 382 -4.67 -7.99 28.23
C LEU A 382 -4.40 -7.54 29.67
N ARG A 383 -4.36 -8.47 30.62
CA ARG A 383 -4.07 -8.20 32.04
C ARG A 383 -2.60 -7.90 32.27
N GLU A 384 -1.73 -8.67 31.63
CA GLU A 384 -0.27 -8.60 31.81
C GLU A 384 0.33 -7.34 31.18
N ASN A 385 -0.20 -6.93 30.02
CA ASN A 385 0.30 -5.74 29.33
C ASN A 385 -0.81 -4.87 28.71
N PRO A 386 -1.63 -4.18 29.53
CA PRO A 386 -2.76 -3.37 29.04
C PRO A 386 -2.36 -2.33 27.99
N ASP A 387 -1.23 -1.65 28.19
CA ASP A 387 -0.80 -0.52 27.36
C ASP A 387 -0.41 -0.92 25.94
N HIS A 388 -0.02 -2.18 25.75
CA HIS A 388 0.32 -2.73 24.43
C HIS A 388 -0.89 -2.74 23.49
N TYR A 389 -2.10 -2.87 24.04
CA TYR A 389 -3.35 -2.94 23.28
C TYR A 389 -4.12 -1.62 23.27
N ILE A 390 -3.63 -0.58 23.93
CA ILE A 390 -4.21 0.77 23.86
C ILE A 390 -3.42 1.58 22.84
N TYR A 391 -4.12 2.09 21.82
CA TYR A 391 -3.52 2.89 20.75
C TYR A 391 -2.63 4.03 21.29
N PRO A 392 -1.43 4.26 20.71
CA PRO A 392 -0.50 5.29 21.19
C PRO A 392 -1.11 6.68 21.31
N ALA A 393 -2.03 7.05 20.41
CA ALA A 393 -2.74 8.33 20.48
C ALA A 393 -3.59 8.46 21.75
N VAL A 394 -4.21 7.38 22.23
CA VAL A 394 -5.00 7.38 23.47
C VAL A 394 -4.09 7.54 24.69
N ARG A 395 -2.90 6.93 24.68
CA ARG A 395 -1.90 7.00 25.76
C ARG A 395 -1.06 8.27 25.79
N HIS A 396 -1.07 9.07 24.72
CA HIS A 396 -0.20 10.23 24.59
C HIS A 396 -0.39 11.25 25.74
N GLY A 397 0.68 11.54 26.48
CA GLY A 397 0.65 12.51 27.59
C GLY A 397 -0.16 12.07 28.83
N VAL A 398 -0.61 10.81 28.89
CA VAL A 398 -1.44 10.31 30.00
C VAL A 398 -0.66 10.15 31.30
N ASP A 399 0.64 9.89 31.23
CA ASP A 399 1.49 9.66 32.41
C ASP A 399 2.18 10.95 32.91
N LEU A 400 2.04 12.06 32.18
CA LEU A 400 2.57 13.36 32.60
C LEU A 400 1.75 13.95 33.75
N GLU A 401 2.39 14.70 34.64
CA GLU A 401 1.70 15.41 35.71
C GLU A 401 0.91 16.59 35.13
N LEU A 402 -0.39 16.69 35.44
CA LEU A 402 -1.23 17.75 34.92
C LEU A 402 -0.85 19.11 35.54
N PRO A 403 -0.86 20.21 34.76
CA PRO A 403 -0.68 21.55 35.32
C PRO A 403 -1.67 21.81 36.45
N THR A 404 -1.23 22.49 37.50
CA THR A 404 -2.03 22.75 38.71
C THR A 404 -3.38 23.41 38.42
N GLU A 405 -3.42 24.34 37.47
CA GLU A 405 -4.64 25.01 36.99
C GLU A 405 -5.65 24.05 36.33
N ILE A 406 -5.16 23.01 35.64
CA ILE A 406 -6.00 22.00 35.02
C ILE A 406 -6.43 20.95 36.05
N ALA A 407 -5.51 20.50 36.89
CA ALA A 407 -5.74 19.51 37.93
C ALA A 407 -6.82 19.95 38.93
N ALA A 408 -6.84 21.23 39.33
CA ALA A 408 -7.87 21.80 40.21
C ALA A 408 -9.29 21.64 39.64
N GLY A 409 -9.43 21.70 38.31
CA GLY A 409 -10.71 21.61 37.60
C GLY A 409 -11.29 20.21 37.42
N ILE A 410 -10.55 19.14 37.81
CA ILE A 410 -10.97 17.75 37.58
C ILE A 410 -12.20 17.41 38.41
N ASN A 411 -12.12 17.66 39.72
CA ASN A 411 -13.17 17.35 40.69
C ASN A 411 -14.08 18.56 41.00
N ASP A 412 -13.68 19.77 40.61
CA ASP A 412 -14.44 21.00 40.79
C ASP A 412 -14.59 21.76 39.47
N VAL A 413 -15.82 21.79 38.93
CA VAL A 413 -16.12 22.44 37.64
C VAL A 413 -15.89 23.95 37.71
N SER A 414 -16.04 24.57 38.89
CA SER A 414 -15.85 26.02 39.07
C SER A 414 -14.40 26.46 38.88
N GLN A 415 -13.45 25.53 39.03
CA GLN A 415 -12.01 25.77 38.93
C GLN A 415 -11.44 25.49 37.53
N ARG A 416 -12.28 25.30 36.50
CA ARG A 416 -11.87 24.97 35.12
C ARG A 416 -11.37 26.17 34.32
N GLY A 417 -10.40 26.90 34.86
CA GLY A 417 -9.68 27.96 34.15
C GLY A 417 -8.89 27.40 32.97
N GLY A 418 -9.06 27.96 31.77
CA GLY A 418 -8.22 27.60 30.61
C GLY A 418 -8.52 26.24 29.96
N TRP A 419 -9.52 25.47 30.43
CA TRP A 419 -9.83 24.13 29.90
C TRP A 419 -10.23 24.08 28.42
N ASN A 420 -10.72 25.19 27.86
CA ASN A 420 -11.07 25.28 26.43
C ASN A 420 -9.92 25.83 25.57
N LYS A 421 -8.74 26.09 26.16
CA LYS A 421 -7.53 26.40 25.41
C LYS A 421 -6.87 25.10 24.94
N SER A 422 -6.08 25.19 23.87
CA SER A 422 -5.25 24.09 23.40
C SER A 422 -4.36 23.58 24.54
N ALA A 423 -4.30 22.26 24.71
CA ALA A 423 -3.34 21.64 25.60
C ALA A 423 -1.92 21.82 25.05
N THR A 424 -0.92 21.80 25.93
CA THR A 424 0.49 21.96 25.54
C THR A 424 1.00 20.73 24.78
N ASP A 425 1.99 20.91 23.89
CA ASP A 425 2.52 19.90 22.95
C ASP A 425 2.86 18.53 23.57
N GLY A 426 3.25 18.44 24.85
CA GLY A 426 3.52 17.15 25.52
C GLY A 426 2.27 16.35 25.94
N PHE A 427 1.11 17.01 25.98
CA PHE A 427 -0.17 16.43 26.41
C PHE A 427 -1.13 16.27 25.24
N ALA A 428 -1.08 17.20 24.30
CA ALA A 428 -2.10 17.40 23.28
C ALA A 428 -1.88 16.54 22.04
N LEU A 429 -2.93 15.85 21.60
CA LEU A 429 -3.07 15.52 20.19
C LEU A 429 -3.34 16.80 19.37
N PRO A 430 -3.16 16.79 18.03
CA PRO A 430 -3.41 17.97 17.21
C PRO A 430 -4.79 18.56 17.46
N THR A 431 -4.83 19.87 17.70
CA THR A 431 -6.06 20.65 18.01
C THR A 431 -6.77 20.32 19.32
N GLU A 432 -6.22 19.41 20.13
CA GLU A 432 -6.84 18.98 21.39
C GLU A 432 -6.79 20.08 22.46
N THR A 433 -7.94 20.36 23.06
CA THR A 433 -8.07 21.25 24.22
C THR A 433 -7.75 20.52 25.53
N TRP A 434 -7.47 21.26 26.60
CA TRP A 434 -7.29 20.68 27.93
C TRP A 434 -8.48 19.83 28.40
N ARG A 435 -9.71 20.24 28.05
CA ARG A 435 -10.93 19.48 28.33
C ARG A 435 -10.92 18.11 27.64
N GLU A 436 -10.58 18.08 26.35
CA GLU A 436 -10.53 16.86 25.56
C GLU A 436 -9.38 15.95 26.03
N HIS A 437 -8.22 16.54 26.32
CA HIS A 437 -7.08 15.82 26.90
C HIS A 437 -7.46 15.15 28.23
N VAL A 438 -8.08 15.88 29.17
CA VAL A 438 -8.50 15.32 30.46
C VAL A 438 -9.52 14.18 30.27
N ALA A 439 -10.47 14.33 29.32
CA ALA A 439 -11.42 13.27 29.01
C ALA A 439 -10.75 12.01 28.43
N ARG A 440 -9.82 12.20 27.48
CA ARG A 440 -9.02 11.11 26.89
C ARG A 440 -8.12 10.44 27.94
N ARG A 441 -7.46 11.23 28.79
CA ARG A 441 -6.64 10.74 29.90
C ARG A 441 -7.46 9.87 30.84
N LYS A 442 -8.62 10.36 31.27
CA LYS A 442 -9.54 9.59 32.12
C LYS A 442 -9.93 8.28 31.44
N ARG A 443 -10.35 8.33 30.18
CA ARG A 443 -10.69 7.13 29.40
C ARG A 443 -9.53 6.14 29.33
N CYS A 444 -8.30 6.60 29.11
CA CYS A 444 -7.12 5.75 29.07
C CYS A 444 -6.86 5.05 30.41
N LEU A 445 -6.94 5.78 31.53
CA LEU A 445 -6.75 5.23 32.87
C LEU A 445 -7.86 4.22 33.22
N ASP A 446 -9.12 4.53 32.88
CA ASP A 446 -10.25 3.62 33.06
C ASP A 446 -10.04 2.32 32.26
N LEU A 447 -9.54 2.42 31.02
CA LEU A 447 -9.22 1.24 30.20
C LEU A 447 -8.08 0.41 30.79
N ARG A 448 -6.99 1.04 31.26
CA ARG A 448 -5.89 0.33 31.94
C ARG A 448 -6.40 -0.46 33.13
N GLN A 449 -7.24 0.15 33.97
CA GLN A 449 -7.82 -0.50 35.13
C GLN A 449 -8.70 -1.69 34.74
N LYS A 450 -9.59 -1.51 33.75
CA LYS A 450 -10.48 -2.59 33.26
C LYS A 450 -9.71 -3.78 32.71
N LEU A 451 -8.66 -3.52 31.93
CA LEU A 451 -7.81 -4.55 31.36
C LEU A 451 -7.04 -5.29 32.45
N ALA A 452 -6.38 -4.57 33.37
CA ALA A 452 -5.65 -5.17 34.49
C ALA A 452 -6.56 -5.97 35.43
N ALA A 453 -7.80 -5.53 35.64
CA ALA A 453 -8.79 -6.23 36.46
C ALA A 453 -9.38 -7.48 35.77
N GLY A 454 -9.09 -7.71 34.48
CA GLY A 454 -9.63 -8.84 33.73
C GLY A 454 -11.12 -8.72 33.39
N GLU A 455 -11.65 -7.50 33.28
CA GLU A 455 -13.06 -7.26 32.92
C GLU A 455 -13.33 -7.47 31.41
N VAL A 456 -12.29 -7.43 30.59
CA VAL A 456 -12.35 -7.63 29.13
C VAL A 456 -12.09 -9.10 28.82
N THR A 457 -13.12 -9.81 28.35
CA THR A 457 -13.11 -11.29 28.26
C THR A 457 -13.78 -11.83 27.01
N GLN A 458 -14.17 -10.96 26.08
CA GLN A 458 -14.76 -11.31 24.81
C GLN A 458 -14.09 -10.53 23.68
N ILE A 459 -13.99 -11.11 22.49
CA ILE A 459 -13.29 -10.44 21.38
C ILE A 459 -13.99 -9.15 20.95
N ASN A 460 -15.32 -9.11 21.04
CA ASN A 460 -16.13 -7.91 20.74
C ASN A 460 -15.93 -6.78 21.76
N ASP A 461 -15.39 -7.06 22.95
CA ASP A 461 -15.04 -6.01 23.90
C ASP A 461 -13.91 -5.14 23.35
N LEU A 462 -12.96 -5.70 22.59
CA LEU A 462 -11.86 -4.93 22.01
C LEU A 462 -12.38 -3.90 20.99
N ILE A 463 -13.47 -4.20 20.29
CA ILE A 463 -14.13 -3.25 19.41
C ILE A 463 -14.83 -2.18 20.25
N THR A 464 -15.60 -2.60 21.26
CA THR A 464 -16.37 -1.71 22.16
C THR A 464 -15.46 -0.71 22.87
N TYR A 465 -14.29 -1.15 23.31
CA TYR A 465 -13.31 -0.32 24.02
C TYR A 465 -12.32 0.37 23.09
N ASN A 466 -12.40 0.14 21.77
CA ASN A 466 -11.49 0.66 20.75
C ASN A 466 -10.01 0.34 21.05
N LEU A 467 -9.74 -0.93 21.29
CA LEU A 467 -8.41 -1.49 21.53
C LEU A 467 -7.79 -2.00 20.22
N ASP A 468 -6.47 -2.16 20.21
CA ASP A 468 -5.74 -2.68 19.05
C ASP A 468 -5.93 -4.19 18.90
N ILE A 469 -7.09 -4.56 18.33
CA ILE A 469 -7.48 -5.94 18.08
C ILE A 469 -6.53 -6.67 17.10
N ARG A 470 -5.82 -5.93 16.22
CA ARG A 470 -4.83 -6.55 15.32
C ARG A 470 -3.59 -6.99 16.06
N GLN A 471 -3.03 -6.09 16.87
CA GLN A 471 -1.89 -6.39 17.71
C GLN A 471 -2.25 -7.55 18.66
N PHE A 472 -3.41 -7.48 19.31
CA PHE A 472 -3.92 -8.56 20.16
C PHE A 472 -4.01 -9.92 19.43
N ALA A 473 -4.59 -9.95 18.22
CA ALA A 473 -4.72 -11.18 17.46
C ALA A 473 -3.37 -11.80 17.09
N GLN A 474 -2.38 -10.98 16.72
CA GLN A 474 -1.04 -11.45 16.43
C GLN A 474 -0.34 -11.99 17.68
N ASP A 475 -0.41 -11.26 18.79
CA ASP A 475 0.24 -11.67 20.04
C ASP A 475 -0.33 -12.98 20.57
N VAL A 476 -1.66 -13.17 20.50
CA VAL A 476 -2.31 -14.44 20.86
C VAL A 476 -1.73 -15.61 20.06
N ILE A 477 -1.42 -15.44 18.77
CA ILE A 477 -0.82 -16.49 17.94
C ILE A 477 0.66 -16.67 18.28
N THR A 478 1.42 -15.57 18.34
CA THR A 478 2.87 -15.62 18.54
C THR A 478 3.25 -16.14 19.93
N SER A 479 2.45 -15.84 20.95
CA SER A 479 2.68 -16.27 22.34
C SER A 479 1.90 -17.54 22.74
N CYS A 480 1.15 -18.19 21.84
CA CYS A 480 0.37 -19.36 22.26
C CYS A 480 1.28 -20.53 22.63
N GLU A 481 1.10 -21.07 23.83
CA GLU A 481 1.77 -22.30 24.29
C GLU A 481 0.94 -23.55 24.03
N SER A 482 -0.36 -23.39 23.76
CA SER A 482 -1.26 -24.50 23.45
C SER A 482 -1.27 -24.80 21.96
N SER A 483 -0.86 -26.01 21.59
CA SER A 483 -1.00 -26.52 20.22
C SER A 483 -2.47 -26.58 19.76
N ASP A 484 -3.40 -26.85 20.69
CA ASP A 484 -4.84 -26.89 20.37
C ASP A 484 -5.38 -25.50 20.03
N LEU A 485 -4.94 -24.46 20.74
CA LEU A 485 -5.28 -23.08 20.43
C LEU A 485 -4.73 -22.66 19.06
N LEU A 486 -3.44 -22.93 18.81
CA LEU A 486 -2.81 -22.60 17.53
C LEU A 486 -3.50 -23.30 16.35
N LYS A 487 -3.80 -24.60 16.52
CA LYS A 487 -4.54 -25.38 15.53
C LYS A 487 -5.94 -24.80 15.29
N ALA A 488 -6.66 -24.43 16.33
CA ALA A 488 -8.00 -23.85 16.21
C ALA A 488 -7.98 -22.49 15.48
N LEU A 489 -6.98 -21.63 15.77
CA LEU A 489 -6.78 -20.35 15.10
C LEU A 489 -6.43 -20.54 13.62
N TYR A 490 -5.47 -21.41 13.30
CA TYR A 490 -5.08 -21.68 11.92
C TYR A 490 -6.24 -22.26 11.10
N GLN A 491 -7.01 -23.20 11.67
CA GLN A 491 -8.20 -23.75 11.01
C GLN A 491 -9.30 -22.69 10.79
N ALA A 492 -9.46 -21.75 11.73
CA ALA A 492 -10.39 -20.63 11.54
C ALA A 492 -9.94 -19.73 10.36
N ILE A 493 -8.65 -19.44 10.28
CA ILE A 493 -8.03 -18.65 9.20
C ILE A 493 -8.16 -19.39 7.85
N GLU A 494 -7.93 -20.70 7.82
CA GLU A 494 -8.05 -21.51 6.60
C GLU A 494 -9.49 -21.58 6.05
N GLN A 495 -10.49 -21.47 6.93
CA GLN A 495 -11.90 -21.66 6.59
C GLN A 495 -12.69 -20.37 6.41
N VAL A 496 -12.14 -19.21 6.77
CA VAL A 496 -12.87 -17.94 6.62
C VAL A 496 -13.07 -17.63 5.13
N SER A 497 -14.28 -17.28 4.74
CA SER A 497 -14.58 -16.84 3.38
C SER A 497 -14.94 -15.37 3.39
N VAL A 498 -14.18 -14.56 2.65
CA VAL A 498 -14.45 -13.14 2.42
C VAL A 498 -15.05 -13.01 1.04
N LEU A 499 -16.37 -12.79 1.03
CA LEU A 499 -17.15 -12.54 -0.18
C LEU A 499 -17.27 -11.03 -0.39
N ASP A 500 -16.73 -10.56 -1.51
CA ASP A 500 -16.97 -9.20 -1.99
C ASP A 500 -17.79 -9.29 -3.30
N PRO A 501 -19.11 -9.10 -3.22
CA PRO A 501 -20.01 -9.25 -4.37
C PRO A 501 -19.93 -8.06 -5.35
N THR A 502 -19.23 -6.97 -5.01
CA THR A 502 -19.06 -5.83 -5.92
C THR A 502 -17.60 -5.40 -5.87
N CYS A 503 -16.71 -6.35 -6.14
CA CYS A 503 -15.33 -6.20 -5.74
C CYS A 503 -14.59 -5.08 -6.48
N GLY A 504 -14.97 -4.73 -7.71
CA GLY A 504 -14.43 -3.59 -8.44
C GLY A 504 -12.90 -3.51 -8.38
N SER A 505 -12.36 -2.52 -7.65
CA SER A 505 -10.90 -2.35 -7.46
C SER A 505 -10.25 -3.34 -6.48
N GLY A 506 -11.02 -4.21 -5.84
CA GLY A 506 -10.58 -5.21 -4.87
C GLY A 506 -10.29 -4.66 -3.47
N ALA A 507 -10.72 -3.43 -3.15
CA ALA A 507 -10.33 -2.74 -1.91
C ALA A 507 -10.64 -3.54 -0.62
N PHE A 508 -11.79 -4.22 -0.53
CA PHE A 508 -12.11 -5.09 0.61
C PHE A 508 -11.25 -6.36 0.63
N LEU A 509 -10.97 -6.95 -0.53
CA LEU A 509 -10.09 -8.13 -0.63
C LEU A 509 -8.66 -7.79 -0.21
N PHE A 510 -8.13 -6.62 -0.61
CA PHE A 510 -6.83 -6.14 -0.12
C PHE A 510 -6.85 -5.83 1.37
N ALA A 511 -7.91 -5.21 1.89
CA ALA A 511 -8.06 -4.97 3.33
C ALA A 511 -8.08 -6.29 4.13
N ALA A 512 -8.75 -7.32 3.59
CA ALA A 512 -8.75 -8.66 4.16
C ALA A 512 -7.36 -9.34 4.05
N LEU A 513 -6.65 -9.16 2.93
CA LEU A 513 -5.30 -9.70 2.72
C LEU A 513 -4.33 -9.17 3.78
N ASN A 514 -4.38 -7.86 4.02
CA ASN A 514 -3.56 -7.19 5.02
C ASN A 514 -3.85 -7.64 6.46
N ILE A 515 -4.99 -8.32 6.70
CA ILE A 515 -5.33 -8.94 7.98
C ILE A 515 -4.89 -10.40 7.99
N LEU A 516 -5.18 -11.16 6.93
CA LEU A 516 -4.95 -12.61 6.89
C LEU A 516 -3.46 -12.97 6.70
N GLU A 517 -2.70 -12.25 5.86
CA GLU A 517 -1.27 -12.55 5.59
C GLU A 517 -0.45 -12.59 6.89
N PRO A 518 -0.49 -11.56 7.77
CA PRO A 518 0.28 -11.60 9.02
C PRO A 518 -0.14 -12.74 9.96
N LEU A 519 -1.43 -13.06 10.04
CA LEU A 519 -1.92 -14.12 10.93
C LEU A 519 -1.53 -15.51 10.41
N TYR A 520 -1.62 -15.73 9.09
CA TYR A 520 -1.12 -16.94 8.45
C TYR A 520 0.37 -17.15 8.73
N THR A 521 1.18 -16.10 8.49
CA THR A 521 2.63 -16.15 8.72
C THR A 521 2.93 -16.44 10.20
N ALA A 522 2.30 -15.73 11.14
CA ALA A 522 2.49 -15.94 12.57
C ALA A 522 2.11 -17.37 12.99
N CYS A 523 1.04 -17.94 12.44
CA CYS A 523 0.67 -19.33 12.72
C CYS A 523 1.73 -20.30 12.21
N LEU A 524 2.22 -20.13 10.98
CA LEU A 524 3.23 -21.02 10.38
C LEU A 524 4.56 -20.94 11.14
N GLU A 525 5.00 -19.74 11.51
CA GLU A 525 6.19 -19.53 12.33
C GLU A 525 6.05 -20.20 13.70
N ARG A 526 4.89 -20.04 14.36
CA ARG A 526 4.65 -20.68 15.64
C ARG A 526 4.57 -22.21 15.53
N MET A 527 3.96 -22.74 14.48
CA MET A 527 3.93 -24.17 14.19
C MET A 527 5.34 -24.73 14.01
N GLN A 528 6.21 -23.99 13.30
CA GLN A 528 7.60 -24.37 13.13
C GLN A 528 8.30 -24.47 14.49
N GLY A 529 8.10 -23.52 15.39
CA GLY A 529 8.64 -23.57 16.75
C GLY A 529 8.21 -24.83 17.54
N PHE A 530 6.93 -25.21 17.47
CA PHE A 530 6.45 -26.46 18.09
C PHE A 530 7.10 -27.71 17.50
N VAL A 531 7.31 -27.73 16.18
CA VAL A 531 7.93 -28.85 15.47
C VAL A 531 9.42 -28.92 15.79
N ASP A 532 10.14 -27.80 15.80
CA ASP A 532 11.56 -27.75 16.14
C ASP A 532 11.82 -28.25 17.57
N GLU A 533 10.97 -27.84 18.53
CA GLU A 533 11.02 -28.34 19.91
C GLU A 533 10.77 -29.86 20.00
N ASP A 534 9.82 -30.38 19.22
CA ASP A 534 9.53 -31.82 19.19
C ASP A 534 10.64 -32.63 18.49
N ASP A 535 11.21 -32.12 17.41
CA ASP A 535 12.33 -32.74 16.70
C ASP A 535 13.58 -32.83 17.60
N LEU A 536 13.85 -31.78 18.38
CA LEU A 536 14.90 -31.81 19.42
C LEU A 536 14.62 -32.88 20.47
N ARG A 537 13.38 -33.01 20.93
CA ARG A 537 12.98 -34.06 21.89
C ARG A 537 13.15 -35.46 21.29
N LEU A 538 12.73 -35.69 20.06
CA LEU A 538 12.89 -36.97 19.35
C LEU A 538 14.36 -37.34 19.14
N SER A 539 15.23 -36.35 18.92
CA SER A 539 16.68 -36.60 18.82
C SER A 539 17.29 -37.12 20.12
N GLN A 540 16.70 -36.75 21.27
CA GLN A 540 17.12 -37.20 22.61
C GLN A 540 16.43 -38.51 23.03
N GLU A 541 15.24 -38.79 22.48
CA GLU A 541 14.42 -39.97 22.78
C GLU A 541 13.94 -40.67 21.49
N PRO A 542 14.78 -41.52 20.84
CA PRO A 542 14.49 -42.08 19.52
C PRO A 542 13.26 -42.99 19.44
N ASP A 543 12.85 -43.60 20.55
CA ASP A 543 11.68 -44.48 20.62
C ASP A 543 10.36 -43.70 20.84
N ALA A 544 10.43 -42.39 21.07
CA ALA A 544 9.26 -41.57 21.28
C ALA A 544 8.55 -41.25 19.95
N LYS A 545 7.23 -41.12 19.99
CA LYS A 545 6.45 -40.78 18.78
C LYS A 545 6.45 -39.26 18.53
N PRO A 546 6.39 -38.82 17.26
CA PRO A 546 6.21 -37.41 16.93
C PRO A 546 4.92 -36.84 17.52
N ARG A 547 5.00 -35.62 18.05
CA ARG A 547 3.86 -34.81 18.45
C ARG A 547 3.46 -33.91 17.29
N TYR A 548 2.28 -33.29 17.40
CA TYR A 548 1.83 -32.26 16.44
C TYR A 548 1.78 -32.68 14.97
N GLU A 549 1.32 -33.90 14.67
CA GLU A 549 1.22 -34.45 13.29
C GLU A 549 0.54 -33.48 12.30
N TYR A 550 -0.47 -32.72 12.76
CA TYR A 550 -1.12 -31.70 11.94
C TYR A 550 -0.17 -30.57 11.51
N PHE A 551 0.71 -30.10 12.39
CA PHE A 551 1.68 -29.03 12.08
C PHE A 551 2.73 -29.51 11.09
N HIS A 552 3.28 -30.72 11.28
CA HIS A 552 4.19 -31.33 10.31
C HIS A 552 3.54 -31.42 8.92
N LYS A 553 2.27 -31.82 8.83
CA LYS A 553 1.56 -31.89 7.55
C LYS A 553 1.44 -30.53 6.88
N VAL A 554 1.09 -29.48 7.62
CA VAL A 554 0.96 -28.12 7.09
C VAL A 554 2.31 -27.58 6.60
N LEU A 555 3.36 -27.73 7.41
CA LEU A 555 4.71 -27.26 7.06
C LEU A 555 5.31 -28.04 5.87
N ALA A 556 5.05 -29.35 5.79
CA ALA A 556 5.45 -30.15 4.64
C ALA A 556 4.72 -29.74 3.35
N GLU A 557 3.46 -29.30 3.43
CA GLU A 557 2.75 -28.74 2.28
C GLU A 557 3.35 -27.38 1.87
N MET A 558 3.63 -26.50 2.84
CA MET A 558 4.31 -25.22 2.58
C MET A 558 5.67 -25.42 1.88
N ALA A 559 6.45 -26.43 2.30
CA ALA A 559 7.76 -26.73 1.74
C ALA A 559 7.73 -27.17 0.26
N LYS A 560 6.57 -27.55 -0.29
CA LYS A 560 6.39 -27.86 -1.73
C LYS A 560 6.33 -26.61 -2.60
N HIS A 561 6.30 -25.43 -2.00
CA HIS A 561 6.17 -24.14 -2.71
C HIS A 561 7.50 -23.36 -2.73
N PRO A 562 7.66 -22.41 -3.70
CA PRO A 562 8.93 -21.70 -3.88
C PRO A 562 9.40 -20.90 -2.66
N ASN A 563 8.49 -20.37 -1.85
CA ASN A 563 8.78 -19.69 -0.59
C ASN A 563 7.53 -19.60 0.29
N PRO A 564 7.67 -19.35 1.62
CA PRO A 564 6.55 -19.26 2.55
C PRO A 564 5.53 -18.18 2.17
N ARG A 565 6.00 -17.00 1.73
CA ARG A 565 5.11 -15.89 1.34
C ARG A 565 4.22 -16.27 0.16
N TYR A 566 4.75 -16.95 -0.85
CA TYR A 566 3.97 -17.46 -1.97
C TYR A 566 2.91 -18.47 -1.52
N PHE A 567 3.26 -19.38 -0.61
CA PHE A 567 2.29 -20.32 -0.04
C PHE A 567 1.15 -19.61 0.69
N VAL A 568 1.47 -18.60 1.52
CA VAL A 568 0.47 -17.79 2.23
C VAL A 568 -0.45 -17.07 1.26
N LEU A 569 0.11 -16.30 0.31
CA LEU A 569 -0.69 -15.56 -0.67
C LEU A 569 -1.56 -16.49 -1.52
N LYS A 570 -1.01 -17.62 -1.99
CA LYS A 570 -1.76 -18.62 -2.74
C LYS A 570 -2.90 -19.21 -1.90
N SER A 571 -2.65 -19.55 -0.64
CA SER A 571 -3.66 -20.12 0.26
C SER A 571 -4.80 -19.13 0.50
N ILE A 572 -4.48 -17.86 0.74
CA ILE A 572 -5.48 -16.81 0.91
C ILE A 572 -6.33 -16.64 -0.35
N MET A 573 -5.69 -16.55 -1.51
CA MET A 573 -6.40 -16.38 -2.78
C MET A 573 -7.32 -17.56 -3.12
N LEU A 574 -6.93 -18.79 -2.79
CA LEU A 574 -7.70 -19.99 -3.15
C LEU A 574 -8.79 -20.33 -2.14
N ASN A 575 -8.53 -20.11 -0.84
CA ASN A 575 -9.40 -20.59 0.22
C ASN A 575 -10.26 -19.48 0.84
N ASN A 576 -9.79 -18.22 0.82
CA ASN A 576 -10.45 -17.15 1.54
C ASN A 576 -11.16 -16.14 0.63
N PHE A 577 -10.66 -15.87 -0.57
CA PHE A 577 -11.18 -14.78 -1.38
C PHE A 577 -12.19 -15.22 -2.44
N TYR A 578 -13.36 -14.60 -2.36
CA TYR A 578 -14.45 -14.77 -3.31
C TYR A 578 -14.89 -13.38 -3.76
N GLY A 579 -14.18 -12.82 -4.73
CA GLY A 579 -14.59 -11.59 -5.39
C GLY A 579 -15.48 -11.93 -6.57
N VAL A 580 -16.70 -11.41 -6.59
CA VAL A 580 -17.54 -11.38 -7.79
C VAL A 580 -17.67 -9.92 -8.17
N ASP A 581 -17.45 -9.60 -9.43
CA ASP A 581 -17.83 -8.30 -9.95
C ASP A 581 -19.25 -8.43 -10.50
N ILE A 582 -20.26 -7.90 -9.81
CA ILE A 582 -21.64 -7.82 -10.34
C ILE A 582 -21.71 -6.63 -11.32
N MET A 583 -20.85 -6.65 -12.34
CA MET A 583 -20.95 -5.74 -13.49
C MET A 583 -21.63 -6.42 -14.66
#